data_AF-A0A2G5QMC5-F1
#
_entry.id   AF-A0A2G5QMC5-F1
#
_cell.length_a   1.000
_cell.length_b   1.000
_cell.length_c   1.000
_cell.angle_alpha   90.00
_cell.angle_beta   90.00
_cell.angle_gamma   90.00
#
_symmetry.space_group_name_H-M   'P 1'
#
loop_
_entity.id
_entity.type
_entity.pdbx_description
1 polymer ?
#
loop_
_entity_poly.entity_id
_entity_poly.type
_entity_poly.pdbx_seq_one_letter_code
_entity_poly.pdbx_strand_id
1 'polypeptide(L)'
;MAIGLLGLIIYCGVYVGINHIVLSRSGGSMLHDIISGSIVGQYREALIYLPIIVVSAGLVALAHIGGLKPLDRLLEVKFFQRSGRSSYSGYLFHFAAVKACMFLVGGVVGLGLGANAAGLIGKSLVFICALPLTIAVAELSYAWVEKPSARYLARVLRT
;
A
#
# COMPACT_ATOMS: atom_id res chain seq x y z
N MET A 1 10.97 17.95 5.25
CA MET A 1 9.77 18.26 4.42
C MET A 1 10.14 18.79 3.04
N ALA A 2 10.95 19.85 2.94
CA ALA A 2 11.39 20.40 1.64
C ALA A 2 12.07 19.37 0.73
N ILE A 3 12.94 18.50 1.27
CA ILE A 3 13.61 17.42 0.51
C ILE A 3 12.60 16.37 0.01
N GLY A 4 11.59 16.03 0.79
CA GLY A 4 10.54 15.07 0.38
C GLY A 4 9.61 15.65 -0.69
N LEU A 5 9.20 16.91 -0.53
CA LEU A 5 8.45 17.64 -1.56
C LEU A 5 9.27 17.81 -2.84
N LEU A 6 10.55 18.15 -2.72
CA LEU A 6 11.47 18.22 -3.86
C LEU A 6 11.62 16.85 -4.53
N GLY A 7 11.74 15.78 -3.75
CA GLY A 7 11.75 14.40 -4.26
C GLY A 7 10.46 14.06 -5.03
N LEU A 8 9.30 14.47 -4.53
CA LEU A 8 8.01 14.30 -5.21
C LEU A 8 7.93 15.11 -6.52
N ILE A 9 8.45 16.34 -6.53
CA ILE A 9 8.49 17.18 -7.73
C ILE A 9 9.43 16.57 -8.78
N ILE A 10 10.66 16.20 -8.38
CA ILE A 10 11.63 15.54 -9.26
C ILE A 10 11.02 14.28 -9.84
N TYR A 11 10.34 13.50 -9.02
CA TYR A 11 9.63 12.31 -9.45
C TYR A 11 8.56 12.58 -10.50
N CYS A 12 7.65 13.52 -10.25
CA CYS A 12 6.63 13.90 -11.22
C CYS A 12 7.29 14.31 -12.55
N GLY A 13 8.41 15.05 -12.49
CA GLY A 13 9.21 15.43 -13.65
C GLY A 13 9.80 14.23 -14.41
N VAL A 14 10.43 13.28 -13.71
CA VAL A 14 10.96 12.04 -14.30
C VAL A 14 9.85 11.22 -14.94
N TYR A 15 8.69 11.12 -14.28
CA TYR A 15 7.56 10.36 -14.80
C TYR A 15 6.97 10.97 -16.07
N VAL A 16 6.80 12.29 -16.09
CA VAL A 16 6.39 13.03 -17.29
C VAL A 16 7.43 12.86 -18.41
N GLY A 17 8.72 12.94 -18.07
CA GLY A 17 9.83 12.73 -19.00
C GLY A 17 9.82 11.34 -19.64
N ILE A 18 9.67 10.27 -18.85
CA ILE A 18 9.58 8.89 -19.36
C ILE A 18 8.35 8.73 -20.26
N ASN A 19 7.20 9.27 -19.86
CA ASN A 19 5.98 9.20 -20.69
C ASN A 19 6.15 9.91 -22.02
N HIS A 20 6.75 11.09 -22.01
CA HIS A 20 6.86 11.92 -23.20
C HIS A 20 7.98 11.45 -24.14
N ILE A 21 9.17 11.15 -23.60
CA ILE A 21 10.38 10.84 -24.38
C ILE A 21 10.42 9.37 -24.78
N VAL A 22 10.16 8.46 -23.84
CA VAL A 22 10.38 7.01 -24.07
C VAL A 22 9.14 6.34 -24.67
N LEU A 23 7.95 6.71 -24.20
CA LEU A 23 6.70 6.08 -24.63
C LEU A 23 5.89 6.92 -25.63
N SER A 24 6.37 8.12 -25.99
CA SER A 24 5.68 9.05 -26.90
C SER A 24 4.21 9.31 -26.54
N ARG A 25 3.87 9.25 -25.24
CA ARG A 25 2.52 9.52 -24.73
C ARG A 25 2.37 11.01 -24.40
N SER A 26 1.16 11.53 -24.59
CA SER A 26 0.82 12.93 -24.30
C SER A 26 -0.65 13.09 -23.87
N GLY A 27 -0.96 14.24 -23.25
CA GLY A 27 -2.33 14.60 -22.87
C GLY A 27 -2.92 13.78 -21.71
N GLY A 28 -4.25 13.60 -21.73
CA GLY A 28 -5.00 12.97 -20.63
C GLY A 28 -4.65 11.49 -20.38
N SER A 29 -4.10 10.79 -21.37
CA SER A 29 -3.60 9.41 -21.21
C SER A 29 -2.45 9.33 -20.20
N MET A 30 -1.59 10.35 -20.14
CA MET A 30 -0.48 10.44 -19.19
C MET A 30 -0.99 10.61 -17.75
N LEU A 31 -2.01 11.45 -17.55
CA LEU A 31 -2.66 11.62 -16.24
C LEU A 31 -3.32 10.33 -15.79
N HIS A 32 -4.01 9.63 -16.69
CA HIS A 32 -4.59 8.32 -16.40
C HIS A 32 -3.49 7.30 -16.02
N ASP A 33 -2.35 7.28 -16.70
CA ASP A 33 -1.23 6.37 -16.39
C ASP A 33 -0.52 6.73 -15.09
N ILE A 34 -0.48 8.01 -14.70
CA ILE A 34 0.01 8.47 -13.39
C ILE A 34 -0.94 8.00 -12.27
N ILE A 35 -2.25 8.19 -12.47
CA ILE A 35 -3.28 7.91 -11.45
C ILE A 35 -3.53 6.41 -11.30
N SER A 36 -3.59 5.68 -12.42
CA SER A 36 -3.86 4.24 -12.42
C SER A 36 -2.72 3.43 -11.84
N GLY A 37 -1.49 3.98 -11.81
CA GLY A 37 -0.32 3.26 -11.36
C GLY A 37 -0.14 1.94 -12.10
N SER A 38 -0.47 1.89 -13.40
CA SER A 38 -0.25 0.70 -14.22
C SER A 38 1.25 0.59 -14.55
N ILE A 39 1.93 -0.35 -13.90
CA ILE A 39 3.40 -0.38 -13.82
C ILE A 39 4.05 -1.50 -14.65
N VAL A 40 3.28 -2.52 -15.03
CA VAL A 40 3.82 -3.75 -15.60
C VAL A 40 4.50 -3.46 -16.95
N GLY A 41 5.83 -3.65 -16.99
CA GLY A 41 6.61 -3.72 -18.23
C GLY A 41 7.01 -2.37 -18.85
N GLN A 42 7.03 -1.27 -18.10
CA GLN A 42 7.33 0.08 -18.63
C GLN A 42 8.52 0.81 -17.98
N TYR A 43 9.46 0.10 -17.34
CA TYR A 43 10.64 0.69 -16.67
C TYR A 43 10.33 1.67 -15.51
N ARG A 44 9.07 1.75 -15.06
CA ARG A 44 8.58 2.70 -14.05
C ARG A 44 8.51 2.12 -12.63
N GLU A 45 8.64 0.80 -12.51
CA GLU A 45 8.28 0.02 -11.33
C GLU A 45 9.04 0.45 -10.06
N ALA A 46 10.35 0.67 -10.14
CA ALA A 46 11.14 1.08 -8.98
C ALA A 46 11.06 2.59 -8.68
N LEU A 47 10.87 3.41 -9.73
CA LEU A 47 10.90 4.87 -9.60
C LEU A 47 9.58 5.44 -9.06
N ILE A 48 8.44 4.75 -9.27
CA ILE A 48 7.14 5.17 -8.72
C ILE A 48 7.11 5.19 -7.20
N TYR A 49 7.72 4.19 -6.58
CA TYR A 49 7.63 4.06 -5.13
C TYR A 49 8.67 4.89 -4.39
N LEU A 50 9.79 5.22 -5.04
CA LEU A 50 10.89 5.97 -4.43
C LEU A 50 10.48 7.28 -3.72
N PRO A 51 9.64 8.16 -4.30
CA PRO A 51 9.25 9.43 -3.70
C PRO A 51 8.28 9.22 -2.55
N ILE A 52 7.35 8.26 -2.69
CA ILE A 52 6.48 7.84 -1.59
C ILE A 52 7.35 7.33 -0.44
N ILE A 53 8.34 6.47 -0.72
CA ILE A 53 9.29 5.95 0.27
C ILE A 53 10.07 7.11 0.92
N VAL A 54 10.60 8.05 0.15
CA VAL A 54 11.39 9.20 0.66
C VAL A 54 10.51 10.13 1.49
N VAL A 55 9.29 10.43 1.05
CA VAL A 55 8.33 11.25 1.81
C VAL A 55 7.94 10.53 3.09
N SER A 56 7.58 9.25 3.02
CA SER A 56 7.25 8.42 4.19
C SER A 56 8.42 8.35 5.17
N ALA A 57 9.64 8.09 4.70
CA ALA A 57 10.84 8.09 5.53
C ALA A 57 11.08 9.47 6.18
N GLY A 58 10.89 10.55 5.42
CA GLY A 58 10.98 11.91 5.95
C GLY A 58 9.93 12.23 7.01
N LEU A 59 8.70 11.75 6.84
CA LEU A 59 7.64 11.87 7.85
C LEU A 59 7.95 11.06 9.11
N VAL A 60 8.48 9.84 8.97
CA VAL A 60 8.92 9.01 10.10
C VAL A 60 10.09 9.68 10.85
N ALA A 61 11.07 10.21 10.13
CA ALA A 61 12.18 10.93 10.73
C ALA A 61 11.72 12.19 11.48
N LEU A 62 10.79 12.97 10.90
CA LEU A 62 10.20 14.13 11.55
C LEU A 62 9.41 13.75 12.81
N ALA A 63 8.62 12.68 12.74
CA ALA A 63 7.90 12.15 13.89
C ALA A 63 8.83 11.69 15.02
N HIS A 64 10.01 11.16 14.68
CA HIS A 64 11.00 10.69 15.65
C HIS A 64 11.72 11.83 16.36
N ILE A 65 12.12 12.87 15.63
CA ILE A 65 12.81 14.05 16.20
C ILE A 65 11.86 14.87 17.09
N GLY A 66 10.56 14.83 16.79
CA GLY A 66 9.56 15.67 17.43
C GLY A 66 9.67 17.14 16.99
N GLY A 67 8.62 17.92 17.23
CA GLY A 67 8.66 19.37 17.04
C GLY A 67 7.66 19.93 16.02
N LEU A 68 6.89 19.07 15.33
CA LEU A 68 5.77 19.49 14.49
C LEU A 68 4.45 19.10 15.16
N LYS A 69 3.97 19.93 16.09
CA LYS A 69 2.72 19.70 16.85
C LYS A 69 1.53 19.22 16.00
N PRO A 70 1.30 19.74 14.77
CA PRO A 70 0.20 19.24 13.93
C PRO A 70 0.41 17.79 13.47
N LEU A 71 1.64 17.43 13.11
CA LEU A 71 1.99 16.06 12.70
C LEU A 71 1.92 15.11 13.90
N ASP A 72 2.40 15.53 15.06
CA ASP A 72 2.34 14.73 16.30
C ASP A 72 0.87 14.43 16.66
N ARG A 73 -0.01 15.44 16.63
CA ARG A 73 -1.46 15.25 16.85
C ARG A 73 -2.10 14.32 15.83
N LEU A 74 -1.67 14.38 14.56
CA LEU A 74 -2.17 13.49 13.51
C LEU A 74 -1.77 12.03 13.83
N LEU A 75 -0.53 11.80 14.23
CA LEU A 75 -0.01 10.47 14.57
C LEU A 75 -0.58 9.92 15.89
N GLU A 76 -1.09 10.79 16.77
CA GLU A 76 -1.81 10.41 17.99
C GLU A 76 -3.23 9.89 17.73
N VAL A 77 -3.80 10.16 16.55
CA VAL A 77 -5.15 9.67 16.23
C VAL A 77 -5.14 8.14 16.15
N LYS A 78 -5.96 7.51 16.99
CA LYS A 78 -6.07 6.05 17.10
C LYS A 78 -6.27 5.33 15.76
N PHE A 79 -6.98 5.97 14.83
CA PHE A 79 -7.19 5.45 13.48
C PHE A 79 -5.87 5.27 12.71
N PHE A 80 -5.00 6.29 12.68
CA PHE A 80 -3.70 6.20 11.99
C PHE A 80 -2.76 5.22 12.69
N GLN A 81 -2.76 5.18 14.03
CA GLN A 81 -1.99 4.18 14.77
C GLN A 81 -2.45 2.76 14.47
N ARG A 82 -3.78 2.53 14.39
CA ARG A 82 -4.34 1.24 14.03
C ARG A 82 -3.98 0.85 12.61
N SER A 83 -4.15 1.75 11.65
CA SER A 83 -3.77 1.55 10.25
C SER A 83 -2.28 1.20 10.12
N GLY A 84 -1.41 1.92 10.83
CA GLY A 84 0.04 1.69 10.83
C GLY A 84 0.44 0.33 11.43
N ARG A 85 -0.30 -0.20 12.40
CA ARG A 85 -0.05 -1.55 12.97
C ARG A 85 -0.41 -2.65 11.98
N SER A 86 -1.50 -2.45 11.24
CA SER A 86 -2.03 -3.46 10.32
C SER A 86 -1.43 -3.40 8.92
N SER A 87 -0.69 -2.34 8.57
CA SER A 87 -0.21 -2.12 7.21
C SER A 87 0.84 -3.15 6.74
N TYR A 88 1.82 -3.48 7.59
CA TYR A 88 2.88 -4.43 7.24
C TYR A 88 2.35 -5.86 7.10
N SER A 89 1.66 -6.36 8.12
CA SER A 89 0.97 -7.66 8.06
C SER A 89 -0.06 -7.71 6.93
N GLY A 90 -0.76 -6.61 6.68
CA GLY A 90 -1.73 -6.50 5.59
C GLY A 90 -1.12 -6.84 4.24
N TYR A 91 0.07 -6.33 3.92
CA TYR A 91 0.77 -6.64 2.68
C TYR A 91 1.09 -8.15 2.56
N LEU A 92 1.58 -8.77 3.64
CA LEU A 92 1.92 -10.20 3.65
C LEU A 92 0.70 -11.10 3.42
N PHE A 93 -0.42 -10.79 4.07
CA PHE A 93 -1.61 -11.63 4.00
C PHE A 93 -2.55 -11.28 2.84
N HIS A 94 -2.42 -10.12 2.21
CA HIS A 94 -3.35 -9.68 1.17
C HIS A 94 -3.45 -10.67 0.01
N PHE A 95 -2.30 -11.13 -0.51
CA PHE A 95 -2.31 -12.10 -1.61
C PHE A 95 -2.97 -13.42 -1.22
N ALA A 96 -2.70 -13.91 0.00
CA ALA A 96 -3.33 -15.12 0.51
C ALA A 96 -4.85 -14.96 0.68
N ALA A 97 -5.30 -13.81 1.20
CA ALA A 97 -6.72 -13.48 1.33
C ALA A 97 -7.41 -13.40 -0.03
N VAL A 98 -6.80 -12.76 -1.03
CA VAL A 98 -7.31 -12.71 -2.40
C VAL A 98 -7.42 -14.12 -2.98
N LYS A 99 -6.40 -14.96 -2.84
CA LYS A 99 -6.43 -16.35 -3.32
C LYS A 99 -7.53 -17.18 -2.65
N ALA A 100 -7.69 -17.06 -1.33
CA ALA A 100 -8.75 -17.73 -0.59
C ALA A 100 -10.15 -17.27 -1.07
N CYS A 101 -10.35 -15.97 -1.25
CA CYS A 101 -11.62 -15.43 -1.76
C CYS A 101 -11.87 -15.85 -3.22
N MET A 102 -10.85 -15.89 -4.08
CA MET A 102 -10.98 -16.41 -5.45
C MET A 102 -11.40 -17.87 -5.46
N PHE A 103 -10.82 -18.70 -4.58
CA PHE A 103 -11.20 -20.09 -4.44
C PHE A 103 -12.65 -20.24 -4.00
N LEU A 104 -13.10 -19.46 -3.01
CA LEU A 104 -14.47 -19.49 -2.54
C LEU A 104 -15.47 -19.00 -3.60
N VAL A 105 -15.22 -17.84 -4.21
CA VAL A 105 -16.12 -17.23 -5.19
C VAL A 105 -16.16 -18.04 -6.49
N GLY A 106 -15.00 -18.43 -7.02
CA GLY A 106 -14.89 -19.16 -8.28
C GLY A 106 -15.20 -20.65 -8.15
N GLY A 107 -14.74 -21.28 -7.06
CA GLY A 107 -14.85 -22.73 -6.86
C GLY A 107 -16.12 -23.17 -6.15
N VAL A 108 -16.61 -22.39 -5.17
CA VAL A 108 -17.78 -22.78 -4.34
C VAL A 108 -19.05 -22.12 -4.82
N VAL A 109 -19.02 -20.80 -5.05
CA VAL A 109 -20.21 -20.06 -5.54
C VAL A 109 -20.41 -20.26 -7.04
N GLY A 110 -19.37 -20.66 -7.78
CA GLY A 110 -19.43 -20.91 -9.22
C GLY A 110 -19.47 -19.64 -10.07
N LEU A 111 -19.10 -18.49 -9.51
CA LEU A 111 -19.02 -17.24 -10.27
C LEU A 111 -17.73 -17.22 -11.10
N GLY A 112 -17.88 -17.05 -12.40
CA GLY A 112 -16.72 -16.85 -13.29
C GLY A 112 -15.89 -15.64 -12.85
N LEU A 113 -14.58 -15.69 -13.11
CA LEU A 113 -13.65 -14.56 -12.93
C LEU A 113 -13.18 -13.99 -14.27
N GLY A 114 -13.93 -14.26 -15.34
CA GLY A 114 -13.64 -13.85 -16.72
C GLY A 114 -13.86 -12.35 -16.97
N ALA A 115 -13.85 -11.95 -18.24
CA ALA A 115 -14.05 -10.56 -18.67
C ALA A 115 -15.53 -10.19 -18.92
N ASN A 116 -16.47 -11.12 -18.67
CA ASN A 116 -17.90 -10.89 -18.84
C ASN A 116 -18.54 -10.24 -17.60
N ALA A 117 -19.82 -9.88 -17.67
CA ALA A 117 -20.54 -9.26 -16.57
C ALA A 117 -20.55 -10.11 -15.28
N ALA A 118 -20.74 -11.44 -15.41
CA ALA A 118 -20.60 -12.37 -14.28
C ALA A 118 -19.19 -12.35 -13.68
N GLY A 119 -18.17 -12.24 -14.54
CA GLY A 119 -16.77 -12.01 -14.20
C GLY A 119 -16.53 -10.77 -13.35
N LEU A 120 -17.17 -9.66 -13.72
CA LEU A 120 -17.10 -8.41 -12.96
C LEU A 120 -17.72 -8.57 -11.56
N ILE A 121 -18.88 -9.23 -11.46
CA ILE A 121 -19.53 -9.51 -10.16
C ILE A 121 -18.61 -10.38 -9.29
N GLY A 122 -18.04 -11.45 -9.86
CA GLY A 122 -17.10 -12.32 -9.15
C GLY A 122 -15.88 -11.56 -8.63
N LYS A 123 -15.27 -10.71 -9.46
CA LYS A 123 -14.12 -9.87 -9.04
C LYS A 123 -14.50 -8.86 -7.97
N SER A 124 -15.67 -8.22 -8.08
CA SER A 124 -16.18 -7.30 -7.07
C SER A 124 -16.39 -8.01 -5.73
N LEU A 125 -16.94 -9.22 -5.73
CA LEU A 125 -17.09 -10.02 -4.51
C LEU A 125 -15.73 -10.40 -3.93
N VAL A 126 -14.78 -10.84 -4.76
CA VAL A 126 -13.41 -11.12 -4.30
C VAL A 126 -12.82 -9.89 -3.63
N PHE A 127 -12.95 -8.70 -4.23
CA PHE A 127 -12.45 -7.45 -3.65
C PHE A 127 -13.12 -7.12 -2.31
N ILE A 128 -14.46 -7.14 -2.28
CA ILE A 128 -15.28 -6.82 -1.11
C ILE A 128 -14.99 -7.79 0.05
N CYS A 129 -14.71 -9.05 -0.22
CA CYS A 129 -14.41 -10.05 0.80
C CYS A 129 -12.92 -10.09 1.19
N ALA A 130 -12.01 -9.95 0.23
CA ALA A 130 -10.58 -10.05 0.50
C ALA A 130 -10.07 -8.89 1.35
N LEU A 131 -10.62 -7.68 1.18
CA LEU A 131 -10.21 -6.52 1.97
C LEU A 131 -10.46 -6.69 3.49
N PRO A 132 -11.70 -6.95 3.97
CA PRO A 132 -11.94 -7.17 5.39
C PRO A 132 -11.24 -8.43 5.91
N LEU A 133 -11.11 -9.49 5.09
CA LEU A 133 -10.35 -10.68 5.47
C LEU A 133 -8.87 -10.35 5.70
N THR A 134 -8.26 -9.57 4.80
CA THR A 134 -6.87 -9.09 4.94
C THR A 134 -6.70 -8.31 6.23
N ILE A 135 -7.60 -7.36 6.50
CA ILE A 135 -7.56 -6.53 7.71
C ILE A 135 -7.71 -7.40 8.97
N ALA A 136 -8.66 -8.34 8.98
CA ALA A 136 -8.89 -9.22 10.12
C ALA A 136 -7.67 -10.11 10.42
N VAL A 137 -7.10 -10.74 9.40
CA VAL A 137 -5.90 -11.58 9.56
C VAL A 137 -4.69 -10.75 9.98
N ALA A 138 -4.53 -9.54 9.43
CA ALA A 138 -3.45 -8.64 9.82
C ALA A 138 -3.56 -8.20 11.28
N GLU A 139 -4.75 -7.85 11.75
CA GLU A 139 -4.99 -7.48 13.16
C GLU A 139 -4.75 -8.67 14.11
N LEU A 140 -5.16 -9.88 13.72
CA LEU A 140 -4.89 -11.10 14.49
C LEU A 140 -3.39 -11.41 14.56
N SER A 141 -2.69 -11.31 13.42
CA SER A 141 -1.23 -11.46 13.34
C SER A 141 -0.53 -10.44 14.25
N TYR A 142 -0.92 -9.17 14.18
CA TYR A 142 -0.36 -8.13 15.04
C TYR A 142 -0.58 -8.45 16.53
N ALA A 143 -1.81 -8.83 16.90
CA ALA A 143 -2.19 -9.07 18.28
C ALA A 143 -1.49 -10.29 18.90
N TRP A 144 -1.35 -11.37 18.14
CA TRP A 144 -0.90 -12.67 18.64
C TRP A 144 0.55 -13.02 18.29
N VAL A 145 1.13 -12.40 17.27
CA VAL A 145 2.50 -12.72 16.81
C VAL A 145 3.41 -11.51 16.99
N GLU A 146 3.12 -10.39 16.33
CA GLU A 146 4.05 -9.25 16.31
C GLU A 146 4.22 -8.63 17.70
N LYS A 147 3.10 -8.32 18.37
CA LYS A 147 3.13 -7.65 19.67
C LYS A 147 3.79 -8.50 20.78
N PRO A 148 3.50 -9.80 20.92
CA PRO A 148 4.24 -10.65 21.86
C PRO A 148 5.72 -10.77 21.52
N SER A 149 6.07 -10.94 20.24
CA SER A 149 7.47 -11.06 19.79
C SER A 149 8.26 -9.79 20.08
N ALA A 150 7.68 -8.60 19.80
CA ALA A 150 8.30 -7.32 20.11
C ALA A 150 8.53 -7.14 21.61
N ARG A 151 7.57 -7.55 22.46
CA ARG A 151 7.71 -7.51 23.92
C ARG A 151 8.81 -8.45 24.42
N TYR A 152 8.90 -9.65 23.85
CA TYR A 152 9.94 -10.61 24.17
C TYR A 152 11.33 -10.07 23.80
N LEU A 153 11.48 -9.59 22.56
CA LEU A 153 12.74 -9.03 22.07
C LEU A 153 13.19 -7.81 22.90
N ALA A 154 12.26 -6.92 23.25
CA ALA A 154 12.55 -5.76 24.09
C ALA A 154 13.03 -6.13 25.51
N ARG A 155 12.68 -7.32 26.02
CA ARG A 155 13.20 -7.82 27.31
C ARG A 155 14.62 -8.36 27.14
N VAL A 156 14.86 -9.13 26.09
CA VAL A 156 16.18 -9.74 25.80
C VAL A 156 17.24 -8.68 25.49
N LEU A 157 16.89 -7.60 24.77
CA LEU A 157 17.85 -6.55 24.42
C LEU A 157 18.19 -5.58 25.57
N ARG A 158 17.49 -5.67 26.71
CA ARG A 158 17.77 -4.84 27.89
C ARG A 158 18.72 -5.51 28.89
N THR A 159 19.01 -6.79 28.70
CA THR A 159 19.95 -7.58 29.50
C THR A 159 21.28 -7.67 28.79
#